data_AF-A0A3S4IL49-F1
#
_entry.id   AF-A0A3S4IL49-F1
#
_cell.length_a   1.000
_cell.length_b   1.000
_cell.length_c   1.000
_cell.angle_alpha   90.00
_cell.angle_beta   90.00
_cell.angle_gamma   90.00
#
_symmetry.space_group_name_H-M   'P 1'
#
loop_
_entity.id
_entity.type
_entity.pdbx_description
1 polymer ?
#
loop_
_entity_poly.entity_id
_entity_poly.type
_entity_poly.pdbx_seq_one_letter_code
_entity_poly.pdbx_strand_id
1 'polypeptide(L)' 'MSDNAQLSGLCDRFRGFYPVVIDVETAGFNAKTDALLEIAAITLKMDEQGWLMPDTTLHFHVEPFAGANFTAGSACV' A
#
# COMPACT_ATOMS: atom_id res chain seq x y z
N MET A 1 -12.64 35.11 16.29
CA MET A 1 -13.24 33.95 16.98
C MET A 1 -12.72 32.75 16.24
N SER A 2 -11.72 32.08 16.80
CA SER A 2 -11.06 30.91 16.22
C SER A 2 -12.03 29.73 16.27
N ASP A 3 -12.54 29.33 15.11
CA ASP A 3 -13.24 28.04 14.99
C ASP A 3 -12.21 26.94 15.19
N ASN A 4 -12.10 26.50 16.43
CA ASN A 4 -11.22 25.44 16.87
C ASN A 4 -11.88 24.09 16.50
N ALA A 5 -12.09 23.85 15.20
CA ALA A 5 -12.52 22.55 14.73
C ALA A 5 -11.42 21.55 15.08
N GLN A 6 -11.70 20.64 16.02
CA GLN A 6 -10.87 19.48 16.28
C GLN A 6 -10.92 18.60 15.02
N LEU A 7 -10.06 18.92 14.05
CA LEU A 7 -9.83 18.16 12.83
C LEU A 7 -8.95 16.96 13.18
N SER A 8 -9.52 15.98 13.88
CA SER A 8 -8.82 14.74 14.29
C SER A 8 -9.12 13.55 13.37
N GLY A 9 -9.87 13.76 12.29
CA GLY A 9 -10.23 12.70 11.35
C GLY A 9 -9.13 12.42 10.32
N LEU A 10 -8.95 11.14 9.96
CA LEU A 10 -8.04 10.73 8.89
C LEU A 10 -8.32 11.45 7.56
N CYS A 11 -9.59 11.73 7.25
CA CYS A 11 -10.00 12.44 6.04
C CYS A 11 -9.46 13.88 5.98
N ASP A 12 -9.33 14.56 7.12
CA ASP A 12 -8.85 15.94 7.16
C ASP A 12 -7.32 15.99 7.02
N ARG A 13 -6.63 15.00 7.61
CA ARG A 13 -5.17 14.95 7.66
C ARG A 13 -4.49 14.95 6.30
N PHE A 14 -5.14 14.38 5.29
CA PHE A 14 -4.63 14.27 3.92
C PHE A 14 -5.58 14.86 2.88
N ARG A 15 -6.39 15.87 3.26
CA ARG A 15 -7.30 16.59 2.35
C ARG A 15 -8.25 15.68 1.56
N GLY A 16 -8.75 14.65 2.22
CA GLY A 16 -9.67 13.65 1.67
C GLY A 16 -8.99 12.42 1.06
N PHE A 17 -7.67 12.37 0.95
CA PHE A 17 -6.99 11.14 0.53
C PHE A 17 -7.02 10.08 1.64
N TYR A 18 -7.30 8.84 1.27
CA TYR A 18 -7.24 7.69 2.16
C TYR A 18 -5.91 6.94 1.96
N PRO A 19 -4.94 7.05 2.88
CA PRO A 19 -3.63 6.43 2.71
C PRO A 19 -3.71 4.91 2.88
N VAL A 20 -3.06 4.18 1.97
CA VAL A 20 -2.89 2.73 2.00
C VAL A 20 -1.41 2.43 1.77
N VAL A 21 -0.79 1.66 2.67
CA VAL A 21 0.57 1.16 2.52
C VAL A 21 0.54 -0.02 1.55
N ILE A 22 1.40 0.00 0.54
CA ILE A 22 1.52 -1.05 -0.47
C ILE A 22 2.97 -1.49 -0.55
N ASP A 23 3.17 -2.80 -0.59
CA ASP A 23 4.45 -3.43 -0.91
C ASP A 23 4.21 -4.56 -1.93
N VAL A 24 5.17 -4.75 -2.83
CA VAL A 24 5.06 -5.71 -3.94
C VAL A 24 6.37 -6.44 -4.17
N GLU A 25 6.27 -7.75 -4.41
CA GLU A 25 7.41 -8.56 -4.86
C GLU A 25 7.25 -8.87 -6.34
N THR A 26 8.33 -8.74 -7.10
CA THR A 26 8.31 -8.83 -8.57
C THR A 26 9.45 -9.67 -9.10
N ALA A 27 9.28 -10.24 -10.30
CA ALA A 27 10.31 -11.05 -10.97
C ALA A 27 11.41 -10.20 -11.66
N GLY A 28 11.41 -8.89 -11.46
CA GLY A 28 12.35 -7.95 -12.08
C GLY A 28 11.95 -6.48 -11.90
N PHE A 29 12.77 -5.56 -12.40
CA PHE A 29 12.61 -4.11 -12.17
C PHE A 29 11.67 -3.40 -13.15
N ASN A 30 11.24 -4.05 -14.24
CA ASN A 30 10.40 -3.43 -15.26
C ASN A 30 8.93 -3.77 -15.08
N ALA A 31 8.17 -2.83 -14.49
CA ALA A 31 6.74 -2.98 -14.20
C ALA A 31 5.84 -3.25 -15.42
N LYS A 32 6.31 -3.05 -16.66
CA LYS A 32 5.53 -3.35 -17.86
C LYS A 32 5.66 -4.79 -18.34
N THR A 33 6.74 -5.47 -17.97
CA THR A 33 7.12 -6.76 -18.56
C THR A 33 7.33 -7.86 -17.54
N ASP A 34 7.72 -7.51 -16.33
CA ASP A 34 8.15 -8.47 -15.32
C ASP A 34 6.96 -8.85 -14.44
N ALA A 35 6.91 -10.12 -14.01
CA ALA A 35 5.78 -10.62 -13.24
C ALA A 35 5.65 -9.92 -11.86
N LEU A 36 4.43 -9.61 -11.45
CA LEU A 36 4.08 -9.39 -10.05
C LEU A 36 3.87 -10.75 -9.38
N LEU A 37 4.53 -10.98 -8.25
CA LEU A 37 4.55 -12.27 -7.57
C LEU A 37 3.79 -12.22 -6.24
N GLU A 38 3.92 -11.13 -5.49
CA GLU A 38 3.20 -10.93 -4.22
C GLU A 38 2.77 -9.47 -4.08
N ILE A 39 1.69 -9.26 -3.32
CA ILE A 39 1.24 -7.92 -2.93
C ILE A 39 0.70 -7.94 -1.51
N ALA A 40 1.14 -6.96 -0.72
CA ALA A 40 0.57 -6.65 0.58
C ALA A 40 -0.05 -5.24 0.56
N ALA A 41 -1.21 -5.09 1.20
CA ALA A 41 -1.88 -3.81 1.37
C ALA A 41 -2.33 -3.63 2.81
N ILE A 42 -1.97 -2.49 3.42
CA ILE A 42 -2.35 -2.16 4.79
C ILE A 42 -3.06 -0.81 4.77
N THR A 43 -4.35 -0.81 5.09
CA THR A 43 -5.10 0.43 5.27
C THR A 43 -4.73 1.10 6.59
N LEU A 44 -4.94 2.40 6.69
CA LEU A 44 -4.71 3.15 7.93
C LEU A 44 -6.02 3.61 8.55
N LYS A 45 -6.02 3.72 9.88
CA LYS A 45 -7.01 4.48 10.65
C LYS A 45 -6.30 5.48 11.55
N MET A 46 -7.09 6.42 12.06
CA MET A 46 -6.65 7.41 13.03
C MET A 46 -7.48 7.24 14.30
N ASP A 47 -6.82 7.17 15.45
CA ASP A 47 -7.52 7.13 16.74
C ASP A 47 -8.09 8.49 17.14
N GLU A 48 -8.81 8.53 18.26
CA GLU A 48 -9.44 9.75 18.79
C GLU A 48 -8.42 10.84 19.17
N GLN A 49 -7.16 10.47 19.39
CA GLN A 49 -6.07 11.39 19.73
C GLN A 49 -5.30 11.89 18.49
N GLY A 50 -5.68 11.42 17.30
CA GLY A 50 -5.07 11.83 16.03
C GLY A 50 -3.85 11.02 15.62
N TRP A 51 -3.57 9.88 16.25
CA TRP A 51 -2.44 9.01 15.90
C TRP A 51 -2.81 8.02 14.79
N LEU A 52 -1.91 7.89 13.82
CA LEU A 52 -2.04 6.90 12.75
C LEU A 52 -1.67 5.51 13.25
N MET A 53 -2.49 4.53 12.87
CA MET A 53 -2.24 3.12 13.14
C MET A 53 -2.65 2.25 11.95
N PRO A 54 -2.00 1.08 11.76
CA PRO A 54 -2.49 0.06 10.85
C PRO A 54 -3.94 -0.33 11.16
N ASP A 55 -4.71 -0.58 10.13
CA ASP A 55 -6.09 -1.06 10.25
C ASP A 55 -6.25 -2.45 9.62
N THR A 56 -6.64 -2.54 8.36
CA THR A 56 -6.86 -3.81 7.67
C THR A 56 -5.60 -4.21 6.90
N THR A 57 -5.16 -5.46 7.09
CA THR A 57 -4.05 -6.06 6.34
C THR A 57 -4.58 -7.08 5.35
N LEU A 58 -4.16 -6.97 4.09
CA LEU A 58 -4.43 -7.90 3.01
C LEU A 58 -3.09 -8.36 2.42
N HIS A 59 -2.97 -9.64 2.09
CA HIS A 59 -1.77 -10.24 1.53
C HIS A 59 -2.13 -11.36 0.56
N PHE A 60 -1.51 -11.36 -0.61
CA PHE A 60 -1.78 -12.35 -1.66
C PHE A 60 -0.51 -12.73 -2.41
N HIS A 61 -0.40 -14.02 -2.71
CA HIS A 61 0.42 -14.49 -3.83
C HIS A 61 -0.34 -14.25 -5.14
N VAL A 62 0.37 -13.80 -6.17
CA VAL A 62 -0.19 -13.43 -7.46
C VAL A 62 0.33 -14.39 -8.53
N GLU A 63 -0.59 -14.95 -9.32
CA GLU A 63 -0.21 -15.73 -10.49
C GLU A 63 0.36 -14.81 -11.57
N PRO A 64 1.54 -15.13 -12.14
CA PRO A 64 2.13 -14.34 -13.22
C PRO A 64 1.18 -14.21 -14.42
N PHE A 65 1.07 -13.01 -14.97
CA PHE A 65 0.26 -12.79 -16.17
C PHE A 65 0.85 -13.52 -17.38
N ALA A 66 0.01 -13.84 -18.37
CA ALA A 66 0.44 -14.56 -19.56
C ALA A 66 1.53 -13.79 -20.32
N GLY A 67 2.69 -14.41 -20.54
CA GLY A 67 3.84 -13.78 -21.20
C GLY A 67 4.71 -12.91 -20.29
N ALA A 68 4.51 -12.96 -18.97
CA ALA A 68 5.39 -12.27 -18.03
C ALA A 68 6.83 -12.78 -18.09
N ASN A 69 7.77 -11.84 -17.98
CA ASN A 69 9.20 -12.16 -17.92
C ASN A 69 9.62 -12.55 -16.50
N PHE A 70 10.57 -13.47 -16.44
CA PHE A 70 11.28 -13.86 -15.22
C PHE A 70 12.76 -13.59 -15.42
N THR A 71 13.30 -12.59 -14.72
CA THR A 71 14.73 -12.28 -14.83
C THR A 71 15.50 -13.19 -13.87
N ALA A 72 16.33 -14.09 -14.42
CA ALA A 72 17.24 -14.91 -13.64
C ALA A 72 18.31 -14.02 -12.99
N GLY A 73 18.14 -13.71 -11.70
CA GLY A 73 19.05 -12.86 -10.92
C GLY A 73 18.36 -11.88 -9.97
N SER A 74 17.04 -11.71 -10.08
CA SER A 74 16.27 -10.78 -9.23
C SER A 74 15.54 -11.46 -8.07
N ALA A 75 15.59 -12.80 -7.97
CA ALA A 75 15.06 -13.55 -6.84
C ALA A 75 16.06 -13.53 -5.67
N CYS A 76 16.34 -12.34 -5.12
CA CYS A 76 16.64 -12.28 -3.69
C CYS A 76 15.28 -12.21 -3.01
N VAL A 77 14.81 -13.38 -2.56
CA VAL A 77 13.91 -13.45 -1.40
C VAL A 77 14.76 -13.23 -0.16
#